data_AF-A0A7V0NYJ6-F1
#
_entry.id   AF-A0A7V0NYJ6-F1
#
_cell.length_a   1.000
_cell.length_b   1.000
_cell.length_c   1.000
_cell.angle_alpha   90.00
_cell.angle_beta   90.00
_cell.angle_gamma   90.00
#
_symmetry.space_group_name_H-M   'P 1'
#
loop_
_entity.id
_entity.type
_entity.pdbx_description
1 polymer ?
#
loop_
_entity_poly.entity_id
_entity_poly.type
_entity_poly.pdbx_seq_one_letter_code
_entity_poly.pdbx_strand_id
1 'polypeptide(L)'
;GKSAISFAATHVLDLIFLDIKMPGLDGIETCKKLMLKRRKELALKLFPNTGIIIMTGYEFQEKENDPYLTGAIDVIRKPFDLKDVYLRVKTWFDLESIEDETERAVTYSEKIRPQLVNSKP
;
A
#
# COMPACT_ATOMS: atom_id res chain seq x y z
N GLY A 1 5.34 -7.15 9.24
CA GLY A 1 5.18 -7.97 10.46
C GLY A 1 5.13 -7.10 11.71
N LYS A 2 5.25 -7.69 12.92
CA LYS A 2 5.09 -6.98 14.21
C LYS A 2 6.02 -5.77 14.38
N SER A 3 7.27 -5.88 13.95
CA SER A 3 8.25 -4.77 14.00
C SER A 3 7.79 -3.56 13.20
N ALA A 4 7.29 -3.75 11.98
CA ALA A 4 6.76 -2.69 11.13
C ALA A 4 5.57 -1.96 11.78
N ILE A 5 4.68 -2.69 12.46
CA ILE A 5 3.55 -2.10 13.18
C ILE A 5 4.06 -1.24 14.35
N SER A 6 5.05 -1.71 15.11
CA SER A 6 5.64 -0.93 16.19
C SER A 6 6.35 0.32 15.67
N PHE A 7 7.04 0.21 14.53
CA PHE A 7 7.73 1.32 13.89
C PHE A 7 6.75 2.40 13.42
N ALA A 8 5.69 1.99 12.70
CA ALA A 8 4.63 2.87 12.22
C ALA A 8 3.83 3.55 13.35
N ALA A 9 3.82 2.99 14.56
CA ALA A 9 3.18 3.62 15.72
C ALA A 9 3.96 4.82 16.28
N THR A 10 5.23 4.98 15.92
CA THR A 10 6.14 5.97 16.50
C THR A 10 6.81 6.86 15.47
N HIS A 11 6.60 6.62 14.17
CA HIS A 11 7.24 7.34 13.07
C HIS A 11 6.20 7.84 12.07
N VAL A 12 6.48 9.01 11.50
CA VAL A 12 5.77 9.55 10.33
C VAL A 12 6.22 8.74 9.11
N LEU A 13 5.27 8.19 8.35
CA LEU A 13 5.57 7.45 7.13
C LEU A 13 4.70 7.97 5.99
N ASP A 14 5.28 8.19 4.82
CA ASP A 14 4.54 8.63 3.63
C ASP A 14 4.06 7.44 2.79
N LEU A 15 4.85 6.37 2.78
CA LEU A 15 4.61 5.17 1.98
C LEU A 15 5.21 3.93 2.63
N ILE A 16 4.47 2.83 2.61
CA ILE A 16 4.89 1.52 3.12
C ILE A 16 4.84 0.51 1.98
N PHE A 17 5.97 -0.14 1.72
CA PHE A 17 6.01 -1.36 0.92
C PHE A 17 5.91 -2.58 1.83
N LEU A 18 4.95 -3.46 1.55
CA LEU A 18 4.66 -4.59 2.43
C LEU A 18 4.67 -5.90 1.67
N ASP A 19 5.62 -6.78 1.99
CA ASP A 19 5.64 -8.14 1.47
C ASP A 19 4.51 -8.98 2.10
N ILE A 20 3.86 -9.84 1.32
CA ILE A 20 2.85 -10.75 1.86
C ILE A 20 3.49 -11.90 2.63
N LYS A 21 4.51 -12.53 2.03
CA LYS A 21 5.12 -13.73 2.60
C LYS A 21 6.23 -13.34 3.56
N MET A 22 5.90 -13.30 4.84
CA MET A 22 6.86 -13.09 5.93
C MET A 22 6.72 -14.19 6.98
N PRO A 23 7.80 -14.58 7.67
CA PRO A 23 7.69 -15.46 8.83
C PRO A 23 6.90 -14.77 9.96
N GLY A 24 6.02 -15.53 10.60
CA GLY A 24 5.18 -15.05 11.70
C GLY A 24 3.93 -14.33 11.22
N LEU A 25 3.92 -13.00 11.28
CA LEU A 25 2.75 -12.19 10.88
C LEU A 25 2.83 -11.85 9.40
N ASP A 26 1.88 -12.37 8.62
CA ASP A 26 1.82 -12.15 7.18
C ASP A 26 1.54 -10.67 6.81
N GLY A 27 1.78 -10.32 5.55
CA GLY A 27 1.60 -8.95 5.07
C GLY A 27 0.14 -8.50 4.97
N ILE A 28 -0.80 -9.42 4.75
CA ILE A 28 -2.23 -9.08 4.67
C ILE A 28 -2.74 -8.68 6.05
N GLU A 29 -2.47 -9.50 7.06
CA GLU A 29 -2.81 -9.26 8.45
C GLU A 29 -2.05 -8.05 8.99
N THR A 30 -0.78 -7.87 8.60
CA THR A 30 -0.02 -6.66 8.90
C THR A 30 -0.72 -5.42 8.34
N CYS A 31 -1.15 -5.43 7.08
CA CYS A 31 -1.86 -4.32 6.44
C CYS A 31 -3.18 -4.01 7.18
N LYS A 32 -4.01 -5.03 7.41
CA LYS A 32 -5.28 -4.89 8.15
C LYS A 32 -5.05 -4.27 9.53
N LYS A 33 -3.99 -4.68 10.25
CA LYS A 33 -3.63 -4.12 11.57
C LYS A 33 -3.16 -2.66 11.49
N LEU A 34 -2.34 -2.31 10.49
CA LEU A 34 -1.91 -0.93 10.26
C LEU A 34 -3.11 -0.01 9.98
N MET A 35 -4.02 -0.44 9.09
CA MET A 35 -5.24 0.31 8.78
C MET A 35 -6.16 0.47 9.99
N LEU A 36 -6.34 -0.59 10.79
CA LEU A 36 -7.15 -0.52 12.01
C LEU A 36 -6.56 0.45 13.04
N LYS A 37 -5.23 0.40 13.25
CA LYS A 37 -4.52 1.31 14.16
C LYS A 37 -4.62 2.75 13.68
N ARG A 38 -4.45 3.01 12.38
CA ARG A 38 -4.61 4.34 11.79
C ARG A 38 -5.98 4.97 12.08
N ARG A 39 -7.05 4.16 12.05
CA ARG A 39 -8.40 4.63 12.41
C ARG A 39 -8.59 4.92 13.90
N LYS A 40 -7.89 4.19 14.78
CA LYS A 40 -8.10 4.22 16.25
C LYS A 40 -7.13 5.14 16.99
N GLU A 41 -5.88 5.23 16.57
CA GLU A 41 -4.81 5.90 17.30
C GLU A 41 -4.58 7.32 16.77
N LEU A 42 -4.72 8.33 17.64
CA LEU A 42 -4.54 9.73 17.27
C LEU A 42 -3.14 10.02 16.70
N ALA A 43 -2.12 9.32 17.20
CA ALA A 43 -0.74 9.44 16.71
C ALA A 43 -0.61 9.02 15.24
N LEU A 44 -1.32 7.97 14.79
CA LEU A 44 -1.36 7.60 13.37
C LEU A 44 -2.37 8.45 12.57
N LYS A 45 -3.38 9.05 13.21
CA LYS A 45 -4.27 10.03 12.54
C LYS A 45 -3.56 11.31 12.15
N LEU A 46 -2.43 11.65 12.78
CA LEU A 46 -1.53 12.71 12.33
C LEU A 46 -0.80 12.35 11.02
N PHE A 47 -0.93 11.10 10.57
CA PHE A 47 -0.44 10.59 9.28
C PHE A 47 -1.63 10.06 8.44
N PRO A 48 -2.61 10.92 8.08
CA PRO A 48 -3.76 10.50 7.30
C PRO A 48 -3.38 10.07 5.88
N ASN A 49 -2.15 10.31 5.45
CA ASN A 49 -1.74 10.16 4.06
C ASN A 49 -0.67 9.09 3.85
N THR A 50 -0.48 8.16 4.79
CA THR A 50 0.43 7.02 4.57
C THR A 50 -0.19 6.03 3.59
N GLY A 51 0.43 5.89 2.41
CA GLY A 51 0.07 4.87 1.44
C GLY A 51 0.62 3.50 1.83
N ILE A 52 -0.11 2.42 1.56
CA ILE A 52 0.40 1.05 1.69
C ILE A 52 0.33 0.36 0.34
N ILE A 53 1.48 -0.01 -0.21
CA ILE A 53 1.60 -0.81 -1.42
C ILE A 53 2.03 -2.22 -1.04
N ILE A 54 1.18 -3.19 -1.37
CA ILE A 54 1.50 -4.60 -1.12
C ILE A 54 2.37 -5.14 -2.26
N MET A 55 3.38 -5.93 -1.93
CA MET A 55 4.25 -6.60 -2.89
C MET A 55 4.12 -8.11 -2.73
N THR A 56 3.82 -8.84 -3.80
CA THR A 56 3.50 -10.27 -3.72
C THR A 56 4.07 -11.07 -4.88
N GLY A 57 4.69 -12.22 -4.61
CA GLY A 57 5.03 -13.21 -5.66
C GLY A 57 4.05 -14.35 -5.80
N TYR A 58 2.93 -14.34 -5.06
CA TYR A 58 1.97 -15.43 -5.01
C TYR A 58 0.68 -15.08 -5.77
N GLU A 59 0.10 -16.10 -6.39
CA GLU A 59 -1.29 -16.07 -6.82
C GLU A 59 -2.22 -16.23 -5.61
N PHE A 60 -3.22 -15.36 -5.53
CA PHE A 60 -4.21 -15.37 -4.46
C PHE A 60 -5.27 -16.42 -4.79
N GLN A 61 -5.29 -17.54 -4.06
CA GLN A 61 -6.26 -18.61 -4.30
C GLN A 61 -7.60 -18.37 -3.58
N GLU A 62 -7.59 -17.59 -2.49
CA GLU A 62 -8.77 -17.36 -1.64
C GLU A 62 -9.13 -15.89 -1.55
N LYS A 63 -10.43 -15.58 -1.69
CA LYS A 63 -10.97 -14.22 -1.66
C LYS A 63 -10.72 -13.49 -0.33
N GLU A 64 -10.62 -14.22 0.78
CA GLU A 64 -10.33 -13.65 2.12
C GLU A 64 -8.89 -13.14 2.24
N ASN A 65 -8.00 -13.65 1.39
CA ASN A 65 -6.60 -13.27 1.27
C ASN A 65 -6.36 -12.33 0.08
N ASP A 66 -7.42 -11.68 -0.42
CA ASP A 66 -7.29 -10.68 -1.46
C ASP A 66 -6.63 -9.41 -0.88
N PRO A 67 -5.40 -9.05 -1.32
CA PRO A 67 -4.71 -7.86 -0.84
C PRO A 67 -5.47 -6.57 -1.15
N TYR A 68 -6.30 -6.54 -2.18
CA TYR A 68 -7.10 -5.36 -2.54
C TYR A 68 -8.20 -5.08 -1.50
N LEU A 69 -8.57 -6.06 -0.68
CA LEU A 69 -9.56 -5.88 0.40
C LEU A 69 -8.95 -5.37 1.71
N THR A 70 -7.64 -5.11 1.75
CA THR A 70 -6.93 -4.72 2.98
C THR A 70 -6.92 -3.22 3.26
N GLY A 71 -7.35 -2.40 2.28
CA GLY A 71 -7.18 -0.94 2.31
C GLY A 71 -5.81 -0.47 1.79
N ALA A 72 -5.02 -1.36 1.21
CA ALA A 72 -3.84 -0.99 0.44
C ALA A 72 -4.23 -0.14 -0.79
N ILE A 73 -3.36 0.80 -1.16
CA ILE A 73 -3.58 1.69 -2.31
C ILE A 73 -3.25 1.00 -3.65
N ASP A 74 -2.37 0.00 -3.61
CA ASP A 74 -1.94 -0.75 -4.80
C ASP A 74 -1.32 -2.11 -4.42
N VAL A 75 -1.20 -2.99 -5.42
CA VAL A 75 -0.56 -4.28 -5.33
C VAL A 75 0.41 -4.47 -6.50
N ILE A 76 1.68 -4.68 -6.16
CA ILE A 76 2.75 -4.97 -7.12
C ILE A 76 3.04 -6.47 -7.10
N ARG A 77 2.94 -7.12 -8.26
CA ARG A 77 3.35 -8.52 -8.42
C ARG A 77 4.87 -8.62 -8.60
N LYS A 78 5.47 -9.63 -7.97
CA LYS A 78 6.85 -10.05 -8.14
C LYS A 78 6.89 -11.14 -9.22
N PRO A 79 7.91 -11.15 -10.11
CA PRO A 79 8.95 -10.11 -10.25
C PRO A 79 8.36 -8.81 -10.82
N PHE A 80 8.96 -7.66 -10.46
CA PHE A 80 8.55 -6.32 -10.91
C PHE A 80 9.72 -5.57 -11.56
N ASP A 81 9.40 -4.65 -12.47
CA ASP A 81 10.37 -3.66 -12.97
C ASP A 81 10.49 -2.51 -11.96
N LEU A 82 11.71 -2.04 -11.70
CA LEU A 82 11.93 -0.86 -10.85
C LEU A 82 11.33 0.41 -11.45
N LYS A 83 11.20 0.52 -12.77
CA LYS A 83 10.49 1.61 -13.43
C LYS A 83 9.02 1.65 -13.02
N ASP A 84 8.39 0.48 -12.93
CA ASP A 84 6.99 0.33 -12.52
C ASP A 84 6.79 0.69 -11.04
N VAL A 85 7.77 0.34 -10.19
CA VAL A 85 7.76 0.76 -8.77
C VAL A 85 7.96 2.26 -8.66
N TYR A 86 8.95 2.81 -9.36
CA TYR A 86 9.26 4.24 -9.35
C TYR A 86 8.06 5.07 -9.79
N LEU A 87 7.38 4.65 -10.86
CA LEU A 87 6.19 5.33 -11.36
C LEU A 87 5.09 5.42 -10.29
N ARG A 88 4.85 4.33 -9.56
CA ARG A 88 3.87 4.27 -8.48
C ARG A 88 4.24 5.18 -7.33
N VAL A 89 5.49 5.13 -6.90
CA VAL A 89 6.03 6.03 -5.86
C VAL A 89 5.83 7.48 -6.28
N LYS A 90 6.31 7.84 -7.48
CA LYS A 90 6.19 9.19 -8.01
C LYS A 90 4.74 9.64 -8.08
N THR A 91 3.85 8.80 -8.60
CA THR A 91 2.41 9.13 -8.71
C THR A 91 1.78 9.33 -7.33
N TRP A 92 2.15 8.53 -6.33
CA TRP A 92 1.65 8.72 -4.97
C TRP A 92 2.05 10.09 -4.40
N PHE A 93 3.31 10.48 -4.56
CA PHE A 93 3.83 11.77 -4.08
C PHE A 93 3.34 12.97 -4.91
N ASP A 94 3.19 12.83 -6.23
CA ASP A 94 2.61 13.87 -7.09
C ASP A 94 1.16 14.24 -6.68
N LEU A 95 0.49 13.38 -5.91
CA LEU A 95 -0.87 13.56 -5.42
C LEU A 95 -0.92 13.97 -3.93
N GLU A 96 0.22 14.35 -3.34
CA GLU A 96 0.28 14.70 -1.91
C GLU A 96 -0.57 15.89 -1.51
N SER A 97 -0.84 16.80 -2.45
CA SER A 97 -1.72 17.95 -2.23
C SER A 97 -3.21 17.59 -2.12
N ILE A 98 -3.59 16.36 -2.43
CA ILE A 98 -4.96 15.87 -2.27
C ILE A 98 -5.11 15.36 -0.82
N GLU A 99 -5.79 16.15 0.01
CA GLU A 99 -6.00 15.84 1.43
C GLU A 99 -7.06 14.76 1.65
N ASP A 100 -8.07 14.68 0.80
CA ASP A 100 -9.08 13.62 0.89
C ASP A 100 -8.48 12.28 0.43
N GLU A 101 -8.42 11.33 1.37
CA GLU A 101 -7.83 10.01 1.12
C GLU A 101 -8.55 9.26 -0.01
N THR A 102 -9.87 9.40 -0.10
CA THR A 102 -10.68 8.69 -1.10
C THR A 102 -10.41 9.26 -2.49
N GLU A 103 -10.44 10.58 -2.62
CA GLU A 103 -10.10 11.29 -3.85
C GLU A 103 -8.68 10.94 -4.30
N ARG A 104 -7.70 11.01 -3.39
CA ARG A 104 -6.31 10.70 -3.69
C ARG A 104 -6.14 9.26 -4.19
N ALA A 105 -6.79 8.30 -3.55
CA ALA A 105 -6.74 6.90 -3.95
C ALA A 105 -7.40 6.66 -5.32
N VAL A 106 -8.52 7.33 -5.60
CA VAL A 106 -9.19 7.27 -6.90
C VAL A 106 -8.29 7.85 -8.00
N THR A 107 -7.78 9.07 -7.80
CA THR A 107 -6.88 9.73 -8.78
C THR A 107 -5.60 8.92 -8.99
N TYR A 108 -5.04 8.32 -7.94
CA TYR A 108 -3.89 7.42 -8.05
C TYR A 108 -4.20 6.24 -8.99
N SER A 109 -5.33 5.56 -8.76
CA SER A 109 -5.77 4.41 -9.56
C SER A 109 -5.99 4.79 -11.04
N GLU A 110 -6.60 5.94 -11.29
CA GLU A 110 -6.81 6.48 -12.64
C GLU A 110 -5.51 6.80 -13.38
N LYS A 111 -4.50 7.32 -12.66
CA LYS A 111 -3.18 7.61 -13.25
C LYS A 111 -2.37 6.34 -13.53
N ILE A 112 -2.46 5.33 -12.67
CA ILE A 112 -1.66 4.09 -12.81
C ILE A 112 -2.28 3.12 -13.83
N ARG A 113 -3.61 2.95 -13.87
CA ARG A 113 -4.28 1.97 -14.75
C ARG A 113 -3.87 2.04 -16.23
N PRO A 114 -3.87 3.21 -16.91
CA PRO A 114 -3.50 3.30 -18.33
C PRO A 114 -2.04 2.93 -18.58
N GLN A 115 -1.16 3.24 -17.62
CA GLN A 115 0.27 3.04 -17.75
C GLN A 115 0.66 1.56 -17.65
N LEU A 116 -0.13 0.75 -16.92
CA LEU A 116 0.06 -0.70 -16.83
C LEU A 116 -0.46 -1.47 -18.06
N VAL A 117 -1.43 -0.90 -18.78
CA VAL A 117 -1.91 -1.47 -20.05
C VAL A 117 -0.88 -1.21 -21.16
N ASN A 118 -0.21 -0.05 -21.12
CA ASN A 118 0.79 0.36 -22.10
C ASN A 118 2.22 -0.12 -21.80
N SER A 119 2.49 -0.70 -20.62
CA SER A 119 3.83 -1.18 -20.22
C SER A 119 4.10 -2.65 -20.55
N LYS A 120 3.11 -3.38 -21.07
CA LYS A 120 3.32 -4.74 -21.60
C LYS A 120 3.70 -4.65 -23.09
N PRO A 121 4.82 -5.24 -23.52
CA PRO A 121 5.17 -5.38 -24.93
C PRO A 121 4.18 -6.28 -25.68
#